data_AF-A0A7Y6PUR5-F1
#
_entry.id   AF-A0A7Y6PUR5-F1
#
_cell.length_a   1.000
_cell.length_b   1.000
_cell.length_c   1.000
_cell.angle_alpha   90.00
_cell.angle_beta   90.00
_cell.angle_gamma   90.00
#
_symmetry.space_group_name_H-M   'P 1'
#
loop_
_entity.id
_entity.type
_entity.pdbx_description
1 polymer ?
#
loop_
_entity_poly.entity_id
_entity_poly.type
_entity_poly.pdbx_seq_one_letter_code
_entity_poly.pdbx_strand_id
1 'polypeptide(L)' 'MSCNNCVRHVDKALRAIGGVSQVEVNLADQTAKVSHDDTASVPAMIAAVESAGYEAAV' A
#
# COMPACT_ATOMS: atom_id res chain seq x y z
N MET A 1 -4.42 -6.76 8.01
CA MET A 1 -5.57 -6.83 7.07
C MET A 1 -6.31 -8.16 7.26
N SER A 2 -7.66 -8.17 7.32
CA SER A 2 -8.43 -9.41 7.60
C SER A 2 -9.58 -9.71 6.63
N CYS A 3 -9.88 -8.84 5.65
CA CYS A 3 -10.93 -9.10 4.66
C CYS A 3 -10.61 -8.49 3.29
N ASN A 4 -11.33 -8.92 2.25
CA ASN A 4 -11.19 -8.38 0.89
C ASN A 4 -11.41 -6.86 0.80
N ASN A 5 -12.20 -6.28 1.72
CA ASN A 5 -12.37 -4.84 1.75
C ASN A 5 -11.13 -4.12 2.29
N CYS A 6 -10.42 -4.71 3.26
CA CYS A 6 -9.13 -4.17 3.74
C CYS A 6 -8.09 -4.14 2.61
N VAL A 7 -8.03 -5.22 1.82
CA VAL A 7 -7.15 -5.33 0.64
C VAL A 7 -7.40 -4.18 -0.32
N ARG A 8 -8.67 -3.94 -0.68
CA ARG A 8 -9.06 -2.84 -1.59
C ARG A 8 -8.71 -1.48 -1.03
N HIS A 9 -8.82 -1.29 0.28
CA HIS A 9 -8.52 0.00 0.91
C HIS A 9 -7.03 0.33 0.83
N VAL A 10 -6.17 -0.66 1.11
CA VAL A 10 -4.72 -0.51 1.02
C VAL A 10 -4.24 -0.38 -0.43
N ASP A 11 -4.76 -1.20 -1.34
CA ASP A 11 -4.45 -1.09 -2.78
C ASP A 11 -4.78 0.31 -3.31
N LYS A 12 -5.97 0.84 -2.98
CA LYS A 12 -6.39 2.17 -3.39
C LYS A 12 -5.51 3.29 -2.80
N ALA A 13 -5.15 3.18 -1.52
CA ALA A 13 -4.30 4.17 -0.84
C ALA A 13 -2.91 4.24 -1.50
N LEU A 14 -2.29 3.09 -1.78
CA LEU A 14 -0.97 3.02 -2.41
C LEU A 14 -1.00 3.50 -3.86
N ARG A 15 -2.03 3.16 -4.64
CA ARG A 15 -2.18 3.61 -6.04
C ARG A 15 -2.43 5.10 -6.19
N ALA A 16 -2.87 5.80 -5.14
CA ALA A 16 -3.07 7.24 -5.17
C ALA A 16 -1.77 8.04 -5.11
N ILE A 17 -0.64 7.38 -4.80
CA ILE A 17 0.67 8.02 -4.70
C ILE A 17 1.25 8.15 -6.11
N GLY A 18 1.62 9.38 -6.48
CA GLY A 18 2.33 9.64 -7.73
C GLY A 18 3.66 8.87 -7.79
N GLY A 19 3.97 8.29 -8.95
CA GLY A 19 5.15 7.44 -9.14
C GLY A 19 4.92 5.96 -8.84
N VAL A 20 3.78 5.57 -8.27
CA VAL A 20 3.39 4.16 -8.13
C VAL A 20 2.82 3.63 -9.44
N SER A 21 3.42 2.57 -9.98
CA SER A 21 3.01 1.94 -11.25
C SER A 21 2.22 0.65 -11.03
N GLN A 22 2.52 -0.09 -9.97
CA GLN A 22 1.86 -1.37 -9.66
C GLN A 22 1.76 -1.59 -8.17
N VAL A 23 0.64 -2.18 -7.74
CA VAL A 23 0.39 -2.60 -6.35
C VAL A 23 -0.21 -3.99 -6.39
N GLU A 24 0.39 -4.89 -5.63
CA GLU A 24 -0.07 -6.27 -5.41
C GLU A 24 -0.20 -6.50 -3.91
N VAL A 25 -1.43 -6.70 -3.44
CA VAL A 25 -1.70 -6.95 -2.02
C VAL A 25 -2.00 -8.42 -1.83
N ASN A 26 -1.25 -9.05 -0.93
CA ASN A 26 -1.45 -10.43 -0.52
C ASN A 26 -2.09 -10.47 0.86
N LEU A 27 -3.34 -10.90 0.93
CA LEU A 27 -4.09 -10.99 2.19
C LEU A 27 -3.59 -12.13 3.10
N ALA A 28 -3.15 -13.24 2.52
CA ALA A 28 -2.69 -14.40 3.28
C ALA A 28 -1.39 -14.07 4.04
N ASP A 29 -0.47 -13.38 3.37
CA ASP A 29 0.82 -12.98 3.94
C ASP A 29 0.76 -11.59 4.61
N GLN A 30 -0.37 -10.90 4.50
CA GLN A 30 -0.57 -9.52 4.98
C GLN A 30 0.48 -8.52 4.45
N THR A 31 0.95 -8.73 3.22
CA THR A 31 1.99 -7.89 2.57
C THR A 31 1.43 -7.14 1.38
N ALA A 32 2.06 -6.02 1.03
CA ALA A 32 1.84 -5.30 -0.21
C ALA A 32 3.17 -5.13 -0.95
N LYS A 33 3.23 -5.56 -2.21
CA LYS A 33 4.35 -5.30 -3.11
C LYS A 33 4.00 -4.10 -3.99
N VAL A 34 4.90 -3.13 -4.03
CA VAL A 34 4.69 -1.88 -4.77
C VAL A 34 5.85 -1.68 -5.72
N SER A 35 5.54 -1.53 -7.02
CA SER A 35 6.51 -1.07 -8.02
C SER A 35 6.33 0.43 -8.18
N HIS A 36 7.41 1.18 -7.99
CA HIS A 36 7.39 2.63 -8.06
C HIS A 36 8.68 3.19 -8.65
N ASP A 37 8.63 4.42 -9.13
CA ASP A 37 9.81 5.18 -9.55
C ASP A 37 10.40 6.00 -8.40
N ASP A 38 11.47 6.75 -8.68
CA ASP A 38 12.20 7.56 -7.69
C ASP A 38 11.38 8.75 -7.14
N THR A 39 10.21 9.06 -7.73
CA THR A 39 9.33 10.13 -7.24
C THR A 39 8.42 9.67 -6.10
N ALA A 40 8.20 8.37 -5.96
CA ALA A 40 7.41 7.81 -4.87
C ALA A 40 8.30 7.48 -3.67
N SER A 41 8.01 8.12 -2.54
CA SER A 41 8.76 7.94 -1.29
C SER A 41 8.19 6.78 -0.47
N VAL A 42 9.06 5.86 -0.02
CA VAL A 42 8.68 4.75 0.87
C VAL A 42 7.99 5.25 2.15
N PRO A 43 8.50 6.27 2.87
CA PRO A 43 7.77 6.91 3.97
C PRO A 43 6.35 7.37 3.62
N ALA A 44 6.13 7.90 2.41
CA ALA A 44 4.80 8.33 1.98
C ALA A 44 3.85 7.15 1.76
N MET A 45 4.37 6.01 1.30
CA MET A 45 3.60 4.76 1.19
C MET A 45 3.19 4.23 2.55
N ILE A 46 4.10 4.21 3.53
CA ILE A 46 3.78 3.80 4.90
C ILE A 46 2.69 4.70 5.48
N ALA A 47 2.86 6.03 5.38
CA ALA A 47 1.88 7.00 5.88
C ALA A 47 0.50 6.87 5.20
N ALA A 48 0.45 6.51 3.92
CA ALA A 48 -0.81 6.27 3.21
C ALA A 48 -1.53 5.02 3.73
N VAL A 49 -0.79 3.96 4.07
CA VAL A 49 -1.34 2.72 4.66
C VAL A 49 -1.83 2.98 6.09
N GLU A 50 -1.08 3.75 6.88
CA GLU A 50 -1.47 4.20 8.22
C GLU A 50 -2.72 5.08 8.19
N SER A 51 -2.80 6.00 7.24
CA SER A 51 -4.00 6.84 7.01
C SER A 51 -5.22 6.01 6.59
N ALA A 52 -5.01 4.84 5.97
CA ALA A 52 -6.06 3.88 5.67
C ALA A 52 -6.46 3.01 6.89
N GLY A 53 -5.78 3.18 8.03
CA GLY A 53 -6.07 2.53 9.30
C GLY A 53 -5.25 1.26 9.57
N TYR A 54 -4.08 1.10 8.94
CA TYR A 54 -3.24 -0.10 9.07
C TYR A 54 -1.78 0.27 9.35
N GLU A 55 -1.13 -0.45 10.25
CA GLU A 55 0.32 -0.34 10.44
C GLU A 55 1.07 -0.95 9.25
N ALA A 56 2.19 -0.35 8.86
CA ALA A 56 3.05 -0.82 7.77
C ALA A 56 4.54 -0.63 8.08
N ALA A 57 5.34 -1.56 7.58
CA ALA A 57 6.80 -1.53 7.64
C ALA A 57 7.38 -2.17 6.37
N VAL A 58 8.66 -1.89 6.09
CA VAL A 58 9.40 -2.38 4.91
C VAL A 58 10.52 -3.34 5.26
#